data_AF-A0A4V6PB92-F1
#
_entry.id   AF-A0A4V6PB92-F1
#
_cell.length_a   1.000
_cell.length_b   1.000
_cell.length_c   1.000
_cell.angle_alpha   90.00
_cell.angle_beta   90.00
_cell.angle_gamma   90.00
#
_symmetry.space_group_name_H-M   'P 1'
#
loop_
_entity.id
_entity.type
_entity.pdbx_description
1 polymer ?
#
loop_
_entity_poly.entity_id
_entity_poly.type
_entity_poly.pdbx_seq_one_letter_code
_entity_poly.pdbx_strand_id
1 'polypeptide(L)'
;MRRRGIAVVVGVVALLAAVGGAVASLGGGPIGPTGKAGKMVDAELLEFFQYGGAGLPQMATVLRSRTDAKAVRAWFSTSRESEIERFQEAALERDYGREAVVVFSFGSGCTSADGVRLADYGSGQLGPELTDTNTYETCTAPFDNLAVFAVDKAKAPDDVVLAGARTGRPDPVSPAELVEFGELDDRPRGSARAAEVSQPDQFEDFVKSLPGDAASRLDADASTRGSAYRRFAFVLSGCRAETAFMVIDPERLTAEPDGGGGARCEEPEYYFAVFQIEAKYVPAEAEIG
;
A
#
# COMPACT_ATOMS: atom_id res chain seq x y z
N MET A 1 40.60 51.70 48.85
CA MET A 1 41.44 50.54 49.21
C MET A 1 40.54 49.34 49.43
N ARG A 2 40.60 48.36 48.52
CA ARG A 2 39.75 47.16 48.49
C ARG A 2 40.21 46.15 49.55
N ARG A 3 39.30 45.67 50.41
CA ARG A 3 39.50 44.46 51.22
C ARG A 3 39.01 43.25 50.42
N ARG A 4 39.90 42.26 50.30
CA ARG A 4 39.64 40.94 49.71
C ARG A 4 38.92 40.07 50.74
N GLY A 5 37.79 39.49 50.36
CA GLY A 5 37.13 38.38 51.05
C GLY A 5 37.09 37.19 50.10
N ILE A 6 37.68 36.08 50.53
CA ILE A 6 37.70 34.79 49.84
C ILE A 6 36.31 34.16 50.00
N ALA A 7 35.68 33.75 48.89
CA ALA A 7 34.48 32.94 48.90
C ALA A 7 34.74 31.66 48.12
N VAL A 8 34.54 30.54 48.80
CA VAL A 8 34.66 29.16 48.34
C VAL A 8 33.56 28.90 47.31
N VAL A 9 33.93 28.47 46.10
CA VAL A 9 33.00 28.03 45.06
C VAL A 9 32.75 26.53 45.27
N VAL A 10 31.62 26.19 45.87
CA VAL A 10 31.03 24.84 45.76
C VAL A 10 30.08 24.88 44.56
N GLY A 11 30.57 24.40 43.41
CA GLY A 11 29.77 24.27 42.20
C GLY A 11 28.79 23.11 42.35
N VAL A 12 27.51 23.43 42.50
CA VAL A 12 26.41 22.46 42.40
C VAL A 12 26.27 22.03 40.95
N VAL A 13 26.46 20.73 40.72
CA VAL A 13 26.18 20.04 39.46
C VAL A 13 24.67 20.05 39.25
N ALA A 14 24.18 20.93 38.38
CA ALA A 14 22.82 20.85 37.88
C ALA A 14 22.78 19.78 36.77
N LEU A 15 22.30 18.59 37.12
CA LEU A 15 21.86 17.59 36.15
C LEU A 15 20.73 18.21 35.32
N LEU A 16 21.02 18.47 34.04
CA LEU A 16 20.00 18.66 33.02
C LEU A 16 19.29 17.31 32.83
N ALA A 17 18.11 17.19 33.45
CA ALA A 17 17.13 16.19 33.08
C ALA A 17 16.72 16.46 31.63
N ALA A 18 17.34 15.73 30.69
CA ALA A 18 16.81 15.60 29.34
C ALA A 18 15.48 14.85 29.46
N VAL A 19 14.40 15.62 29.57
CA VAL A 19 13.05 15.15 29.30
C VAL A 19 13.03 14.82 27.81
N GLY A 20 13.42 13.59 27.48
CA GLY A 20 13.16 12.98 26.20
C GLY A 20 11.65 12.89 26.06
N GLY A 21 11.06 13.93 25.49
CA GLY A 21 9.68 13.93 25.05
C GLY A 21 9.55 12.80 24.04
N ALA A 22 8.96 11.69 24.49
CA ALA A 22 8.31 10.76 23.59
C ALA A 22 7.23 11.57 22.86
N VAL A 23 7.56 12.07 21.68
CA VAL A 23 6.56 12.51 20.73
C VAL A 23 5.90 11.21 20.30
N ALA A 24 4.87 10.80 21.05
CA ALA A 24 3.89 9.85 20.59
C ALA A 24 3.32 10.47 19.32
N SER A 25 3.80 9.98 18.17
CA SER A 25 3.15 10.22 16.90
C SER A 25 1.71 9.77 17.07
N LEU A 26 0.81 10.74 17.09
CA LEU A 26 -0.63 10.57 16.89
C LEU A 26 -0.86 10.12 15.44
N GLY A 27 -0.33 8.94 15.08
CA GLY A 27 -0.84 8.16 13.97
C GLY A 27 -2.05 7.42 14.52
N GLY A 28 -3.23 7.71 13.99
CA GLY A 28 -4.45 7.00 14.34
C GLY A 28 -4.26 5.51 14.07
N GLY A 29 -3.95 4.75 15.12
CA GLY A 29 -4.02 3.30 15.07
C GLY A 29 -5.45 2.87 14.76
N PRO A 30 -5.65 1.70 14.13
CA PRO A 30 -6.98 1.14 14.00
C PRO A 30 -7.63 1.06 15.38
N ILE A 31 -8.92 1.38 15.44
CA ILE A 31 -9.73 1.34 16.66
C ILE A 31 -9.74 -0.11 17.15
N GLY A 32 -8.82 -0.45 18.06
CA GLY A 32 -9.01 -1.55 19.00
C GLY A 32 -10.25 -1.25 19.85
N PRO A 33 -11.11 -2.24 20.12
CA PRO A 33 -12.52 -2.01 20.36
C PRO A 33 -12.76 -1.23 21.65
N THR A 34 -13.23 0.00 21.50
CA THR A 34 -14.11 0.60 22.49
C THR A 34 -15.51 -0.01 22.32
N GLY A 35 -15.71 -1.21 22.88
CA GLY A 35 -16.95 -1.52 23.60
C GLY A 35 -18.00 -2.48 23.01
N LYS A 36 -17.93 -2.95 21.75
CA LYS A 36 -18.86 -4.00 21.26
C LYS A 36 -18.20 -4.93 20.24
N ALA A 37 -18.36 -6.24 20.46
CA ALA A 37 -18.02 -7.26 19.47
C ALA A 37 -18.88 -7.08 18.21
N GLY A 38 -18.28 -7.17 17.04
CA GLY A 38 -18.99 -7.06 15.77
C GLY A 38 -19.84 -8.30 15.49
N LYS A 39 -20.86 -8.13 14.64
CA LYS A 39 -21.64 -9.27 14.14
C LYS A 39 -20.77 -10.06 13.18
N MET A 40 -20.75 -11.39 13.32
CA MET A 40 -20.00 -12.24 12.40
C MET A 40 -20.50 -12.09 10.97
N VAL A 41 -19.57 -11.89 10.04
CA VAL A 41 -19.83 -11.93 8.61
C VAL A 41 -19.51 -13.34 8.14
N ASP A 42 -20.41 -13.91 7.35
CA ASP A 42 -20.16 -15.19 6.69
C ASP A 42 -19.11 -14.98 5.59
N ALA A 43 -17.89 -15.41 5.87
CA ALA A 43 -16.69 -15.20 5.08
C ALA A 43 -15.78 -16.44 5.22
N GLU A 44 -15.11 -16.81 4.14
CA GLU A 44 -14.04 -17.81 4.17
C GLU A 44 -12.74 -17.11 4.56
N LEU A 45 -12.07 -17.60 5.60
CA LEU A 45 -10.71 -17.17 5.91
C LEU A 45 -9.76 -17.86 4.93
N LEU A 46 -9.14 -17.08 4.05
CA LEU A 46 -8.14 -17.58 3.10
C LEU A 46 -6.78 -17.71 3.78
N GLU A 47 -6.34 -16.64 4.46
CA GLU A 47 -5.04 -16.60 5.13
C GLU A 47 -5.07 -15.72 6.38
N PHE A 48 -4.30 -16.12 7.39
CA PHE A 48 -4.02 -15.32 8.57
C PHE A 48 -2.56 -15.48 8.98
N PHE A 49 -1.85 -14.35 9.08
CA PHE A 49 -0.48 -14.29 9.58
C PHE A 49 -0.36 -13.29 10.71
N GLN A 50 0.49 -13.62 11.67
CA GLN A 50 0.88 -12.74 12.75
C GLN A 50 2.42 -12.72 12.87
N TYR A 51 2.99 -11.53 12.86
CA TYR A 51 4.41 -11.25 12.89
C TYR A 51 4.78 -10.50 14.15
N GLY A 52 5.92 -10.80 14.76
CA GLY A 52 6.53 -9.94 15.76
C GLY A 52 7.49 -8.95 15.11
N GLY A 53 7.15 -7.66 15.08
CA GLY A 53 8.08 -6.58 14.70
C GLY A 53 8.51 -6.52 13.23
N ALA A 54 7.72 -7.07 12.29
CA ALA A 54 8.04 -7.07 10.86
C ALA A 54 7.63 -5.77 10.15
N GLY A 55 6.74 -4.95 10.74
CA GLY A 55 6.37 -3.65 10.19
C GLY A 55 5.58 -3.78 8.89
N LEU A 56 4.56 -4.65 8.87
CA LEU A 56 3.65 -4.73 7.71
C LEU A 56 3.01 -3.36 7.44
N PRO A 57 2.81 -2.98 6.16
CA PRO A 57 2.09 -1.76 5.85
C PRO A 57 0.67 -1.83 6.37
N GLN A 58 0.21 -0.78 7.05
CA GLN A 58 -1.21 -0.70 7.45
C GLN A 58 -2.06 -0.55 6.18
N MET A 59 -3.00 -1.48 5.98
CA MET A 59 -3.83 -1.52 4.78
C MET A 59 -5.19 -2.13 5.09
N ALA A 60 -6.23 -1.62 4.44
CA ALA A 60 -7.54 -2.25 4.36
C ALA A 60 -8.10 -2.05 2.95
N THR A 61 -8.34 -3.11 2.20
CA THR A 61 -8.79 -3.01 0.80
C THR A 61 -9.68 -4.18 0.38
N VAL A 62 -10.42 -4.01 -0.72
CA VAL A 62 -11.24 -5.07 -1.35
C VAL A 62 -10.69 -5.36 -2.73
N LEU A 63 -10.21 -6.58 -2.98
CA LEU A 63 -9.85 -7.05 -4.30
C LEU A 63 -11.14 -7.50 -5.01
N ARG A 64 -11.44 -6.88 -6.15
CA ARG A 64 -12.65 -7.15 -6.95
C ARG A 64 -12.36 -7.86 -8.26
N SER A 65 -11.09 -8.01 -8.59
CA SER A 65 -10.62 -8.65 -9.80
C SER A 65 -9.29 -9.38 -9.57
N ARG A 66 -8.93 -10.25 -10.52
CA ARG A 66 -7.57 -10.83 -10.56
C ARG A 66 -6.50 -9.77 -10.75
N THR A 67 -6.82 -8.67 -11.42
CA THR A 67 -5.92 -7.52 -11.57
C THR A 67 -5.61 -6.90 -10.21
N ASP A 68 -6.63 -6.69 -9.37
CA ASP A 68 -6.44 -6.18 -8.01
C ASP A 68 -5.58 -7.13 -7.18
N ALA A 69 -5.83 -8.45 -7.31
CA ALA A 69 -5.07 -9.48 -6.61
C ALA A 69 -3.58 -9.50 -6.96
N LYS A 70 -3.22 -9.21 -8.21
CA LYS A 70 -1.82 -9.02 -8.60
C LYS A 70 -1.24 -7.74 -8.03
N ALA A 71 -1.98 -6.64 -8.15
CA ALA A 71 -1.50 -5.31 -7.79
C ALA A 71 -1.24 -5.16 -6.27
N VAL A 72 -2.04 -5.81 -5.42
CA VAL A 72 -1.86 -5.80 -3.96
C VAL A 72 -0.59 -6.47 -3.46
N ARG A 73 0.06 -7.30 -4.28
CA ARG A 73 1.39 -7.84 -3.97
C ARG A 73 2.41 -6.73 -3.72
N ALA A 74 2.29 -5.61 -4.41
CA ALA A 74 3.23 -4.49 -4.34
C ALA A 74 3.35 -3.89 -2.93
N TRP A 75 2.32 -4.02 -2.08
CA TRP A 75 2.38 -3.62 -0.67
C TRP A 75 3.39 -4.44 0.15
N PHE A 76 3.64 -5.68 -0.25
CA PHE A 76 4.45 -6.63 0.50
C PHE A 76 5.81 -6.89 -0.15
N SER A 77 6.24 -6.02 -1.07
CA SER A 77 7.51 -6.14 -1.80
C SER A 77 8.75 -6.21 -0.91
N THR A 78 8.68 -5.68 0.31
CA THR A 78 9.77 -5.72 1.31
C THR A 78 9.58 -6.81 2.37
N SER A 79 8.53 -7.63 2.26
CA SER A 79 8.17 -8.68 3.22
C SER A 79 8.73 -10.05 2.81
N ARG A 80 8.70 -11.05 3.70
CA ARG A 80 9.22 -12.40 3.42
C ARG A 80 8.42 -13.08 2.30
N GLU A 81 9.11 -13.58 1.29
CA GLU A 81 8.51 -14.04 0.02
C GLU A 81 7.48 -15.18 0.20
N SER A 82 7.76 -16.17 1.05
CA SER A 82 6.97 -17.42 1.10
C SER A 82 5.57 -17.28 1.71
N GLU A 83 5.30 -16.25 2.50
CA GLU A 83 3.98 -16.02 3.10
C GLU A 83 3.08 -15.19 2.18
N ILE A 84 3.68 -14.27 1.44
CA ILE A 84 2.99 -13.46 0.43
C ILE A 84 2.62 -14.30 -0.79
N GLU A 85 3.44 -15.28 -1.16
CA GLU A 85 3.12 -16.25 -2.22
C GLU A 85 1.80 -16.99 -1.94
N ARG A 86 1.59 -17.47 -0.71
CA ARG A 86 0.35 -18.18 -0.34
C ARG A 86 -0.88 -17.29 -0.42
N PHE A 87 -0.77 -16.06 0.08
CA PHE A 87 -1.81 -15.05 -0.10
C PHE A 87 -2.12 -14.81 -1.58
N GLN A 88 -1.09 -14.63 -2.40
CA GLN A 88 -1.24 -14.37 -3.83
C GLN A 88 -1.92 -15.53 -4.56
N GLU A 89 -1.49 -16.76 -4.30
CA GLU A 89 -2.10 -17.97 -4.86
C GLU A 89 -3.58 -18.06 -4.47
N ALA A 90 -3.89 -17.96 -3.17
CA ALA A 90 -5.26 -18.02 -2.68
C ALA A 90 -6.15 -16.93 -3.29
N ALA A 91 -5.65 -15.69 -3.39
CA ALA A 91 -6.39 -14.57 -3.95
C ALA A 91 -6.59 -14.69 -5.47
N LEU A 92 -5.62 -15.19 -6.24
CA LEU A 92 -5.72 -15.30 -7.70
C LEU A 92 -6.69 -16.39 -8.16
N GLU A 93 -6.87 -17.44 -7.36
CA GLU A 93 -7.77 -18.56 -7.66
C GLU A 93 -9.26 -18.26 -7.49
N ARG A 94 -9.62 -17.12 -6.88
CA ARG A 94 -11.02 -16.82 -6.54
C ARG A 94 -11.91 -16.58 -7.77
N ASP A 95 -13.20 -16.88 -7.61
CA ASP A 95 -14.20 -16.54 -8.61
C ASP A 95 -14.67 -15.09 -8.41
N TYR A 96 -13.86 -14.15 -8.92
CA TYR A 96 -14.20 -12.72 -8.94
C TYR A 96 -15.44 -12.38 -9.76
N GLY A 97 -16.16 -13.34 -10.36
CA GLY A 97 -17.52 -13.14 -10.85
C GLY A 97 -18.52 -12.99 -9.69
N ARG A 98 -18.31 -13.75 -8.61
CA ARG A 98 -19.24 -13.92 -7.48
C ARG A 98 -18.69 -13.42 -6.14
N GLU A 99 -17.37 -13.46 -6.01
CA GLU A 99 -16.65 -13.18 -4.78
C GLU A 99 -15.90 -11.86 -4.85
N ALA A 100 -15.57 -11.34 -3.68
CA ALA A 100 -14.57 -10.31 -3.46
C ALA A 100 -13.64 -10.78 -2.35
N VAL A 101 -12.39 -10.31 -2.37
CA VAL A 101 -11.41 -10.64 -1.32
C VAL A 101 -11.17 -9.39 -0.48
N VAL A 102 -11.37 -9.47 0.83
CA VAL A 102 -11.09 -8.37 1.75
C VAL A 102 -9.75 -8.64 2.43
N VAL A 103 -8.85 -7.66 2.33
CA VAL A 103 -7.49 -7.76 2.89
C VAL A 103 -7.32 -6.71 3.97
N PHE A 104 -6.83 -7.13 5.13
CA PHE A 104 -6.41 -6.26 6.21
C PHE A 104 -4.98 -6.54 6.60
N SER A 105 -4.18 -5.49 6.72
CA SER A 105 -2.94 -5.54 7.49
C SER A 105 -2.97 -4.49 8.60
N PHE A 106 -2.78 -4.95 9.83
CA PHE A 106 -3.04 -4.14 11.03
C PHE A 106 -2.18 -4.56 12.22
N GLY A 107 -1.81 -3.59 13.05
CA GLY A 107 -1.12 -3.85 14.33
C GLY A 107 -2.10 -4.26 15.42
N SER A 108 -1.75 -5.26 16.23
CA SER A 108 -2.47 -5.65 17.46
C SER A 108 -1.69 -5.34 18.74
N GLY A 109 -0.60 -4.58 18.65
CA GLY A 109 0.21 -4.21 19.81
C GLY A 109 0.78 -5.45 20.49
N CYS A 110 0.64 -5.56 21.81
CA CYS A 110 1.09 -6.74 22.56
C CYS A 110 0.00 -7.80 22.72
N THR A 111 -0.94 -7.90 21.79
CA THR A 111 -1.96 -8.96 21.77
C THR A 111 -1.67 -9.94 20.64
N SER A 112 -1.39 -11.21 21.00
CA SER A 112 -1.30 -12.32 20.06
C SER A 112 -2.68 -12.95 19.82
N ALA A 113 -2.81 -13.74 18.77
CA ALA A 113 -4.05 -14.40 18.40
C ALA A 113 -3.79 -15.69 17.61
N ASP A 114 -4.60 -16.72 17.82
CA ASP A 114 -4.53 -17.96 17.04
C ASP A 114 -5.46 -17.92 15.80
N GLY A 115 -6.35 -16.93 15.72
CA GLY A 115 -7.25 -16.77 14.59
C GLY A 115 -7.79 -15.35 14.41
N VAL A 116 -8.56 -15.19 13.34
CA VAL A 116 -9.22 -13.94 13.00
C VAL A 116 -10.54 -14.25 12.29
N ARG A 117 -11.54 -13.42 12.54
CA ARG A 117 -12.83 -13.46 11.85
C ARG A 117 -13.15 -12.10 11.24
N LEU A 118 -13.94 -12.10 10.17
CA LEU A 118 -14.50 -10.87 9.62
C LEU A 118 -15.77 -10.50 10.40
N ALA A 119 -15.85 -9.26 10.85
CA ALA A 119 -16.97 -8.75 11.61
C ALA A 119 -17.54 -7.46 11.00
N ASP A 120 -18.86 -7.29 11.14
CA ASP A 120 -19.60 -6.07 10.80
C ASP A 120 -19.90 -5.30 12.10
N TYR A 121 -19.38 -4.08 12.18
CA TYR A 121 -19.54 -3.16 13.31
C TYR A 121 -20.74 -2.21 13.14
N GLY A 122 -21.54 -2.42 12.10
CA GLY A 122 -22.73 -1.64 11.76
C GLY A 122 -22.47 -0.65 10.64
N SER A 123 -23.54 -0.28 9.92
CA SER A 123 -23.48 0.64 8.78
C SER A 123 -22.55 0.20 7.64
N GLY A 124 -22.35 -1.12 7.47
CA GLY A 124 -21.44 -1.65 6.45
C GLY A 124 -19.95 -1.50 6.79
N GLN A 125 -19.64 -1.35 8.08
CA GLN A 125 -18.26 -1.26 8.58
C GLN A 125 -17.70 -2.65 8.84
N LEU A 126 -16.95 -3.17 7.88
CA LEU A 126 -16.24 -4.44 8.02
C LEU A 126 -14.90 -4.22 8.71
N GLY A 127 -14.50 -5.15 9.56
CA GLY A 127 -13.16 -5.15 10.14
C GLY A 127 -12.75 -6.53 10.66
N PRO A 128 -11.44 -6.77 10.79
CA PRO A 128 -10.93 -7.99 11.38
C PRO A 128 -11.20 -7.96 12.89
N GLU A 129 -11.57 -9.10 13.45
CA GLU A 129 -11.66 -9.32 14.89
C GLU A 129 -10.80 -10.53 15.23
N LEU A 130 -9.76 -10.32 16.03
CA LEU A 130 -8.89 -11.41 16.48
C LEU A 130 -9.65 -12.37 17.39
N THR A 131 -9.42 -13.67 17.22
CA THR A 131 -9.98 -14.73 18.05
C THR A 131 -8.87 -15.42 18.82
N ASP A 132 -9.23 -16.06 19.94
CA ASP A 132 -8.28 -16.83 20.76
C ASP A 132 -7.04 -16.01 21.16
N THR A 133 -7.31 -14.80 21.66
CA THR A 133 -6.27 -13.80 21.92
C THR A 133 -5.58 -14.00 23.26
N ASN A 134 -4.29 -13.71 23.31
CA ASN A 134 -3.56 -13.53 24.56
C ASN A 134 -2.91 -12.14 24.61
N THR A 135 -3.21 -11.35 25.65
CA THR A 135 -2.70 -9.98 25.79
C THR A 135 -1.60 -9.93 26.84
N TYR A 136 -0.43 -9.43 26.42
CA TYR A 136 0.73 -9.25 27.28
C TYR A 136 0.84 -7.78 27.72
N GLU A 137 1.25 -7.55 28.98
CA GLU A 137 1.52 -6.19 29.47
C GLU A 137 2.67 -5.52 28.71
N THR A 138 3.67 -6.32 28.33
CA THR A 138 4.83 -5.89 27.55
C THR A 138 5.23 -6.98 26.57
N CYS A 139 5.67 -6.58 25.38
CA CYS A 139 6.20 -7.47 24.35
C CYS A 139 7.47 -6.87 23.74
N THR A 140 8.38 -7.72 23.27
CA THR A 140 9.65 -7.28 22.65
C THR A 140 9.42 -6.42 21.40
N ALA A 141 8.39 -6.76 20.64
CA ALA A 141 7.92 -5.99 19.50
C ALA A 141 6.40 -6.17 19.36
N PRO A 142 5.67 -5.17 18.85
CA PRO A 142 4.25 -5.32 18.59
C PRO A 142 3.99 -6.39 17.53
N PHE A 143 2.82 -6.99 17.61
CA PHE A 143 2.31 -7.92 16.64
C PHE A 143 1.68 -7.16 15.46
N ASP A 144 2.10 -7.52 14.25
CA ASP A 144 1.48 -7.10 12.99
C ASP A 144 0.76 -8.29 12.38
N ASN A 145 -0.43 -8.04 11.84
CA ASN A 145 -1.31 -9.09 11.34
C ASN A 145 -1.58 -8.87 9.85
N LEU A 146 -1.76 -9.95 9.10
CA LEU A 146 -2.34 -9.97 7.77
C LEU A 146 -3.53 -10.94 7.81
N ALA A 147 -4.71 -10.46 7.45
CA ALA A 147 -5.94 -11.25 7.40
C ALA A 147 -6.60 -11.10 6.03
N VAL A 148 -6.91 -12.23 5.40
CA VAL A 148 -7.45 -12.29 4.03
C VAL A 148 -8.71 -13.12 4.04
N PHE A 149 -9.81 -12.53 3.58
CA PHE A 149 -11.12 -13.17 3.57
C PHE A 149 -11.74 -13.17 2.18
N ALA A 150 -12.31 -14.29 1.74
CA ALA A 150 -13.25 -14.30 0.62
C ALA A 150 -14.68 -14.08 1.14
N VAL A 151 -15.42 -13.21 0.45
CA VAL A 151 -16.82 -12.91 0.74
C VAL A 151 -17.63 -12.89 -0.54
N ASP A 152 -18.93 -13.15 -0.42
CA ASP A 152 -19.88 -12.83 -1.48
C ASP A 152 -19.82 -11.32 -1.78
N LYS A 153 -19.80 -10.94 -3.06
CA LYS A 153 -19.74 -9.53 -3.48
C LYS A 153 -20.81 -8.65 -2.82
N ALA A 154 -22.00 -9.18 -2.57
CA ALA A 154 -23.08 -8.43 -1.92
C ALA A 154 -22.74 -8.00 -0.48
N LYS A 155 -21.77 -8.66 0.16
CA LYS A 155 -21.29 -8.33 1.51
C LYS A 155 -20.18 -7.28 1.51
N ALA A 156 -19.55 -7.02 0.37
CA ALA A 156 -18.53 -5.98 0.19
C ALA A 156 -18.90 -5.08 -0.99
N PRO A 157 -19.94 -4.23 -0.88
CA PRO A 157 -20.33 -3.28 -1.93
C PRO A 157 -19.24 -2.22 -2.16
N ASP A 158 -19.34 -1.46 -3.25
CA ASP A 158 -18.32 -0.48 -3.66
C ASP A 158 -18.13 0.68 -2.67
N ASP A 159 -19.08 0.92 -1.77
CA ASP A 159 -19.06 1.95 -0.73
C ASP A 159 -18.80 1.39 0.69
N VAL A 160 -18.37 0.14 0.78
CA VAL A 160 -18.08 -0.52 2.06
C VAL A 160 -17.06 0.28 2.88
N VAL A 161 -17.24 0.28 4.20
CA VAL A 161 -16.29 0.90 5.12
C VAL A 161 -15.40 -0.20 5.69
N LEU A 162 -14.09 -0.11 5.50
CA LEU A 162 -13.14 -1.07 6.04
C LEU A 162 -12.37 -0.45 7.21
N ALA A 163 -12.39 -1.11 8.36
CA ALA A 163 -11.71 -0.67 9.59
C ALA A 163 -11.99 0.80 9.98
N GLY A 164 -13.16 1.34 9.59
CA GLY A 164 -13.57 2.72 9.88
C GLY A 164 -13.23 3.75 8.79
N ALA A 165 -12.59 3.35 7.69
CA ALA A 165 -12.36 4.19 6.52
C ALA A 165 -13.30 3.80 5.37
N ARG A 166 -13.94 4.78 4.71
CA ARG A 166 -14.74 4.53 3.50
C ARG A 166 -13.81 4.16 2.35
N THR A 167 -14.01 2.97 1.77
CA THR A 167 -13.39 2.61 0.50
C THR A 167 -14.44 2.87 -0.59
N GLY A 168 -14.32 3.97 -1.34
CA GLY A 168 -15.19 4.25 -2.51
C GLY A 168 -14.67 3.64 -3.82
N ARG A 169 -13.49 3.03 -3.74
CA ARG A 169 -12.71 2.24 -4.70
C ARG A 169 -11.84 1.30 -3.85
N PRO A 170 -11.24 0.25 -4.41
CA PRO A 170 -10.29 -0.56 -3.66
C PRO A 170 -9.04 0.29 -3.45
N ASP A 171 -9.04 1.04 -2.34
CA ASP A 171 -8.04 2.05 -2.02
C ASP A 171 -7.43 1.71 -0.65
N PRO A 172 -6.12 1.39 -0.59
CA PRO A 172 -5.21 1.21 -1.72
C PRO A 172 -5.12 -0.24 -2.20
N VAL A 173 -5.26 -0.49 -3.51
CA VAL A 173 -4.88 -1.77 -4.13
C VAL A 173 -3.37 -1.91 -4.27
N SER A 174 -2.64 -0.81 -4.48
CA SER A 174 -1.17 -0.79 -4.58
C SER A 174 -0.64 0.44 -3.85
N PRO A 175 0.59 0.42 -3.29
CA PRO A 175 1.20 1.63 -2.72
C PRO A 175 1.53 2.67 -3.79
N ALA A 176 1.51 2.29 -5.07
CA ALA A 176 1.67 3.19 -6.20
C ALA A 176 0.30 3.67 -6.72
N GLU A 177 0.11 4.98 -6.72
CA GLU A 177 -1.04 5.69 -7.29
C GLU A 177 -0.81 5.89 -8.79
N LEU A 178 -1.73 5.44 -9.65
CA LEU A 178 -1.73 5.79 -11.07
C LEU A 178 -2.18 7.26 -11.21
N VAL A 179 -1.26 8.11 -11.66
CA VAL A 179 -1.48 9.55 -11.81
C VAL A 179 -1.97 9.88 -13.22
N GLU A 180 -1.42 9.21 -14.22
CA GLU A 180 -1.78 9.43 -15.61
C GLU A 180 -1.73 8.11 -16.38
N PHE A 181 -2.69 7.91 -17.28
CA PHE A 181 -2.74 6.78 -18.20
C PHE A 181 -3.35 7.21 -19.52
N GLY A 182 -2.72 6.82 -20.62
CA GLY A 182 -3.25 7.15 -21.95
C GLY A 182 -2.73 6.24 -23.04
N GLU A 183 -3.56 6.09 -24.07
CA GLU A 183 -3.20 5.38 -25.30
C GLU A 183 -2.19 6.22 -26.12
N LEU A 184 -1.24 5.52 -26.73
CA LEU A 184 -0.27 6.05 -27.68
C LEU A 184 -0.72 5.72 -29.10
N ASP A 185 -0.77 6.75 -29.95
CA ASP A 185 -1.26 6.63 -31.33
C ASP A 185 -0.37 5.71 -32.19
N ASP A 186 0.90 5.54 -31.81
CA ASP A 186 1.90 4.76 -32.54
C ASP A 186 2.74 3.90 -31.60
N ARG A 187 3.32 2.84 -32.15
CA ARG A 187 4.36 2.07 -31.47
C ARG A 187 5.58 2.97 -31.17
N PRO A 188 6.02 3.06 -29.91
CA PRO A 188 7.21 3.81 -29.55
C PRO A 188 8.46 3.24 -30.22
N ARG A 189 9.34 4.13 -30.73
CA ARG A 189 10.59 3.75 -31.39
C ARG A 189 11.67 3.44 -30.34
N GLY A 190 12.14 2.19 -30.26
CA GLY A 190 13.18 1.73 -29.34
C GLY A 190 12.74 0.54 -28.48
N SER A 191 13.56 0.14 -27.51
CA SER A 191 13.15 -0.84 -26.48
C SER A 191 12.07 -0.25 -25.57
N ALA A 192 11.27 -1.11 -24.94
CA ALA A 192 10.29 -0.74 -23.91
C ALA A 192 10.91 0.23 -22.91
N ARG A 193 10.19 1.33 -22.62
CA ARG A 193 10.74 2.44 -21.84
C ARG A 193 10.10 2.47 -20.47
N ALA A 194 10.96 2.48 -19.47
CA ALA A 194 10.60 2.74 -18.10
C ALA A 194 11.64 3.72 -17.53
N ALA A 195 11.20 4.73 -16.79
CA ALA A 195 12.08 5.76 -16.25
C ALA A 195 11.53 6.34 -14.95
N GLU A 196 12.43 6.78 -14.07
CA GLU A 196 12.05 7.67 -12.99
C GLU A 196 11.84 9.07 -13.57
N VAL A 197 10.69 9.66 -13.27
CA VAL A 197 10.24 10.99 -13.72
C VAL A 197 9.89 11.89 -12.53
N SER A 198 10.62 11.72 -11.43
CA SER A 198 10.43 12.47 -10.19
C SER A 198 10.79 13.95 -10.34
N GLN A 199 11.68 14.29 -11.27
CA GLN A 199 12.11 15.66 -11.56
C GLN A 199 11.50 16.19 -12.88
N PRO A 200 11.28 17.51 -13.01
CA PRO A 200 10.72 18.10 -14.23
C PRO A 200 11.50 17.80 -15.51
N ASP A 201 12.83 17.83 -15.46
CA ASP A 201 13.71 17.52 -16.59
C ASP A 201 13.60 16.04 -17.01
N GLN A 202 13.56 15.13 -16.03
CA GLN A 202 13.34 13.70 -16.28
C GLN A 202 11.99 13.44 -16.94
N PHE A 203 10.94 14.11 -16.46
CA PHE A 203 9.60 14.03 -17.04
C PHE A 203 9.60 14.56 -18.47
N GLU A 204 10.10 15.77 -18.70
CA GLU A 204 10.21 16.34 -20.04
C GLU A 204 10.96 15.42 -21.02
N ASP A 205 12.05 14.82 -20.58
CA ASP A 205 12.84 13.91 -21.41
C ASP A 205 12.08 12.63 -21.75
N PHE A 206 11.34 12.07 -20.78
CA PHE A 206 10.42 10.95 -21.05
C PHE A 206 9.35 11.35 -22.07
N VAL A 207 8.72 12.51 -21.89
CA VAL A 207 7.65 13.01 -22.74
C VAL A 207 8.10 13.29 -24.17
N LYS A 208 9.24 13.99 -24.36
CA LYS A 208 9.85 14.27 -25.68
C LYS A 208 10.12 12.98 -26.47
N SER A 209 10.25 11.87 -25.75
CA SER A 209 10.55 10.57 -26.31
C SER A 209 9.30 9.82 -26.82
N LEU A 210 8.10 10.20 -26.36
CA LEU A 210 6.84 9.55 -26.73
C LEU A 210 6.40 9.93 -28.16
N PRO A 211 5.72 9.03 -28.88
CA PRO A 211 5.15 9.34 -30.19
C PRO A 211 3.94 10.26 -30.07
N GLY A 212 3.65 10.99 -31.15
CA GLY A 212 2.43 11.77 -31.31
C GLY A 212 2.31 12.97 -30.36
N ASP A 213 1.07 13.31 -30.01
CA ASP A 213 0.73 14.42 -29.12
C ASP A 213 0.56 13.98 -27.66
N ALA A 214 1.03 12.78 -27.28
CA ALA A 214 0.93 12.22 -25.92
C ALA A 214 1.41 13.22 -24.84
N ALA A 215 2.42 14.02 -25.18
CA ALA A 215 2.91 15.14 -24.37
C ALA A 215 1.85 16.18 -23.98
N SER A 216 0.87 16.42 -24.85
CA SER A 216 -0.20 17.39 -24.65
C SER A 216 -1.32 16.87 -23.74
N ARG A 217 -1.36 15.55 -23.52
CA ARG A 217 -2.33 14.87 -22.66
C ARG A 217 -1.84 14.74 -21.21
N LEU A 218 -0.53 14.89 -21.02
CA LEU A 218 0.16 14.76 -19.74
C LEU A 218 0.09 16.07 -18.94
N ASP A 219 -0.61 16.04 -17.81
CA ASP A 219 -0.58 17.15 -16.85
C ASP A 219 0.70 17.06 -15.98
N ALA A 220 1.70 17.87 -16.34
CA ALA A 220 2.97 17.94 -15.60
C ALA A 220 2.77 18.35 -14.12
N ASP A 221 1.67 19.06 -13.82
CA ASP A 221 1.38 19.61 -12.49
C ASP A 221 0.55 18.66 -11.60
N ALA A 222 0.11 17.49 -12.11
CA ALA A 222 -0.89 16.62 -11.49
C ALA A 222 -0.59 16.09 -10.08
N SER A 223 0.60 16.31 -9.50
CA SER A 223 0.84 16.07 -8.06
C SER A 223 2.18 16.60 -7.55
N THR A 224 2.25 17.88 -7.17
CA THR A 224 3.38 18.47 -6.44
C THR A 224 3.45 17.98 -4.98
N ARG A 225 3.44 16.67 -4.73
CA ARG A 225 3.52 16.12 -3.35
C ARG A 225 4.97 16.07 -2.83
N GLY A 226 5.73 17.15 -2.92
CA GLY A 226 7.03 17.30 -2.25
C GLY A 226 8.07 16.17 -2.50
N SER A 227 9.17 16.18 -1.75
CA SER A 227 10.29 15.24 -1.93
C SER A 227 10.05 13.84 -1.32
N ALA A 228 8.87 13.59 -0.76
CA ALA A 228 8.54 12.32 -0.11
C ALA A 228 8.08 11.24 -1.11
N TYR A 229 7.78 11.64 -2.35
CA TYR A 229 7.27 10.75 -3.39
C TYR A 229 8.25 10.66 -4.54
N ARG A 230 8.24 9.50 -5.20
CA ARG A 230 8.94 9.24 -6.45
C ARG A 230 7.90 8.94 -7.53
N ARG A 231 8.21 9.29 -8.77
CA ARG A 231 7.36 9.03 -9.92
C ARG A 231 8.05 8.13 -10.93
N PHE A 232 7.33 7.17 -11.47
CA PHE A 232 7.84 6.23 -12.47
C PHE A 232 6.91 6.21 -13.67
N ALA A 233 7.47 6.37 -14.84
CA ALA A 233 6.74 6.33 -16.10
C ALA A 233 7.10 5.06 -16.86
N PHE A 234 6.08 4.43 -17.43
CA PHE A 234 6.19 3.19 -18.18
C PHE A 234 5.49 3.33 -19.52
N VAL A 235 6.08 2.74 -20.55
CA VAL A 235 5.43 2.47 -21.82
C VAL A 235 5.00 1.02 -21.83
N LEU A 236 3.71 0.80 -21.97
CA LEU A 236 3.05 -0.49 -21.85
C LEU A 236 2.51 -0.94 -23.20
N SER A 237 2.34 -2.24 -23.35
CA SER A 237 1.58 -2.84 -24.45
C SER A 237 0.49 -3.72 -23.87
N GLY A 238 -0.73 -3.58 -24.37
CA GLY A 238 -1.89 -4.26 -23.83
C GLY A 238 -3.02 -4.42 -24.85
N CYS A 239 -4.18 -4.81 -24.34
CA CYS A 239 -5.37 -5.08 -25.13
C CYS A 239 -6.53 -4.29 -24.57
N ARG A 240 -6.86 -3.13 -25.18
CA ARG A 240 -7.94 -2.26 -24.71
C ARG A 240 -7.86 -2.01 -23.20
N ALA A 241 -6.66 -1.69 -22.75
CA ALA A 241 -6.40 -1.37 -21.36
C ALA A 241 -7.05 -0.04 -21.03
N GLU A 242 -7.78 0.01 -19.92
CA GLU A 242 -8.41 1.21 -19.39
C GLU A 242 -7.60 1.79 -18.23
N THR A 243 -6.70 0.99 -17.66
CA THR A 243 -5.82 1.38 -16.56
C THR A 243 -4.54 0.54 -16.55
N ALA A 244 -3.66 0.81 -15.60
CA ALA A 244 -2.47 0.04 -15.32
C ALA A 244 -2.17 0.01 -13.82
N PHE A 245 -1.39 -0.96 -13.38
CA PHE A 245 -0.88 -1.03 -12.03
C PHE A 245 0.63 -1.25 -12.04
N MET A 246 1.29 -0.64 -11.06
CA MET A 246 2.72 -0.84 -10.85
C MET A 246 2.94 -2.11 -10.03
N VAL A 247 3.85 -2.95 -10.49
CA VAL A 247 4.36 -4.11 -9.76
C VAL A 247 5.69 -3.71 -9.13
N ILE A 248 5.83 -4.04 -7.85
CA ILE A 248 6.99 -3.69 -7.05
C ILE A 248 7.57 -4.98 -6.49
N ASP A 249 8.77 -5.30 -6.95
CA ASP A 249 9.58 -6.42 -6.49
C ASP A 249 10.87 -5.89 -5.84
N PRO A 250 11.54 -6.67 -4.97
CA PRO A 250 12.81 -6.26 -4.37
C PRO A 250 13.86 -5.80 -5.38
N GLU A 251 13.89 -6.45 -6.55
CA GLU A 251 14.89 -6.23 -7.59
C GLU A 251 14.37 -5.38 -8.76
N ARG A 252 13.06 -5.17 -8.88
CA ARG A 252 12.49 -4.57 -10.09
C ARG A 252 11.20 -3.80 -9.86
N LEU A 253 11.08 -2.69 -10.58
CA LEU A 253 9.86 -1.90 -10.73
C LEU A 253 9.35 -2.09 -12.16
N THR A 254 8.16 -2.67 -12.30
CA THR A 254 7.49 -2.85 -13.59
C THR A 254 6.06 -2.32 -13.52
N ALA A 255 5.36 -2.32 -14.65
CA ALA A 255 3.94 -2.04 -14.68
C ALA A 255 3.24 -2.95 -15.68
N GLU A 256 2.00 -3.30 -15.36
CA GLU A 256 1.13 -4.14 -16.19
C GLU A 256 -0.17 -3.35 -16.50
N PRO A 257 -0.64 -3.34 -17.75
CA PRO A 257 -1.98 -2.84 -18.05
C PRO A 257 -3.03 -3.77 -17.43
N ASP A 258 -4.21 -3.23 -17.11
CA ASP A 258 -5.35 -4.11 -16.87
C ASP A 258 -5.70 -4.83 -18.18
N GLY A 259 -5.81 -6.15 -18.12
CA GLY A 259 -5.92 -7.00 -19.32
C GLY A 259 -7.26 -6.91 -20.06
N GLY A 260 -7.90 -5.74 -20.11
CA GLY A 260 -9.09 -5.43 -20.92
C GLY A 260 -10.11 -6.56 -20.97
N GLY A 261 -10.65 -6.95 -19.82
CA GLY A 261 -11.83 -7.83 -19.71
C GLY A 261 -11.76 -9.19 -20.43
N GLY A 262 -10.58 -9.70 -20.81
CA GLY A 262 -10.44 -10.97 -21.51
C GLY A 262 -10.60 -10.90 -23.05
N ALA A 263 -10.43 -9.73 -23.66
CA ALA A 263 -10.38 -9.61 -25.11
C ALA A 263 -9.11 -10.27 -25.69
N ARG A 264 -9.25 -11.02 -26.79
CA ARG A 264 -8.10 -11.46 -27.59
C ARG A 264 -7.61 -10.27 -28.42
N CYS A 265 -6.37 -9.84 -28.23
CA CYS A 265 -5.71 -8.94 -29.17
C CYS A 265 -5.33 -9.68 -30.45
N GLU A 266 -5.70 -9.11 -31.59
CA GLU A 266 -5.03 -9.43 -32.86
C GLU A 266 -3.72 -8.64 -32.99
N GLU A 267 -3.71 -7.37 -32.57
CA GLU A 267 -2.52 -6.51 -32.47
C GLU A 267 -2.51 -5.79 -31.10
N PRO A 268 -1.34 -5.61 -30.48
CA PRO A 268 -1.24 -4.91 -29.21
C PRO A 268 -1.39 -3.39 -29.40
N GLU A 269 -2.21 -2.78 -28.55
CA GLU A 269 -2.28 -1.33 -28.37
C GLU A 269 -1.16 -0.88 -27.41
N TYR A 270 -0.72 0.36 -27.53
CA TYR A 270 0.37 0.92 -26.72
C TYR A 270 -0.16 2.00 -25.81
N TYR A 271 0.38 2.06 -24.59
CA TYR A 271 -0.06 3.02 -23.58
C TYR A 271 1.16 3.60 -22.88
N PHE A 272 0.96 4.74 -22.24
CA PHE A 272 1.86 5.23 -21.21
C PHE A 272 1.13 5.25 -19.87
N ALA A 273 1.88 5.01 -18.80
CA ALA A 273 1.38 5.06 -17.44
C ALA A 273 2.39 5.79 -16.56
N VAL A 274 1.92 6.72 -15.74
CA VAL A 274 2.74 7.42 -14.74
C VAL A 274 2.21 7.09 -13.36
N PHE A 275 3.07 6.50 -12.54
CA PHE A 275 2.76 6.16 -11.16
C PHE A 275 3.49 7.09 -10.20
N GLN A 276 2.86 7.35 -9.06
CA GLN A 276 3.45 8.02 -7.92
C GLN A 276 3.43 7.11 -6.71
N ILE A 277 4.55 7.05 -5.98
CA ILE A 277 4.71 6.19 -4.81
C ILE A 277 5.53 6.90 -3.74
N GLU A 278 5.20 6.69 -2.45
CA GLU A 278 6.07 7.19 -1.37
C GLU A 278 7.44 6.52 -1.45
N ALA A 279 8.51 7.30 -1.29
CA ALA A 279 9.88 6.82 -1.45
C ALA A 279 10.22 5.63 -0.52
N LYS A 280 9.55 5.53 0.63
CA LYS A 280 9.73 4.44 1.61
C LYS A 280 9.27 3.07 1.10
N TYR A 281 8.41 3.02 0.08
CA TYR A 281 7.93 1.77 -0.53
C TYR A 281 8.73 1.37 -1.77
N VAL A 282 9.71 2.17 -2.19
CA VAL A 282 10.56 1.83 -3.33
C VAL A 282 11.82 1.12 -2.82
N PRO A 283 12.06 -0.15 -3.20
CA PRO A 283 13.28 -0.83 -2.82
C PRO A 283 14.52 -0.09 -3.34
N ALA A 284 15.56 -0.02 -2.51
CA ALA A 284 16.74 0.79 -2.81
C ALA A 284 17.54 0.29 -4.02
N GLU A 285 17.47 -1.01 -4.30
CA GLU A 285 18.24 -1.69 -5.35
C GLU A 285 17.40 -2.05 -6.58
N ALA A 286 16.10 -1.71 -6.57
CA ALA A 286 15.22 -2.10 -7.67
C ALA A 286 15.56 -1.37 -8.97
N GLU A 287 15.76 -2.14 -10.04
CA GLU A 287 15.90 -1.62 -11.40
C GLU A 287 14.53 -1.25 -11.98
N ILE A 288 14.50 -0.28 -12.87
CA ILE A 288 13.27 0.17 -13.55
C ILE A 288 13.20 -0.53 -14.91
N GLY A 289 12.23 -1.42 -15.13
CA GLY A 289 12.01 -2.10 -16.43
C GLY A 289 11.81 -3.60 -16.38
#